data_AF-A0A954K1B9-F1
#
_entry.id   AF-A0A954K1B9-F1
#
_cell.length_a   1.000
_cell.length_b   1.000
_cell.length_c   1.000
_cell.angle_alpha   90.00
_cell.angle_beta   90.00
_cell.angle_gamma   90.00
#
_symmetry.space_group_name_H-M   'P 1'
#
loop_
_entity.id
_entity.type
_entity.pdbx_description
1 polymer ?
#
loop_
_entity_poly.entity_id
_entity_poly.type
_entity_poly.pdbx_seq_one_letter_code
_entity_poly.pdbx_strand_id
1 'polypeptide(L)'
;MQKLPDNCIHLAFADPPFNIGYEYDEYDDRLDSEKYLAWSRTWMAEVHRILASDGAFWLAIGDEYAAELKIEAQKLGFHCRSWVSWYYTFGVNCTMKFTRSHAHLFHFVRNKDHFTFNAAAVKVPSARQLVYNDSRAASGGRLPDDTFILRPQDCVDGLSPDEDTWYFPRVAGTFKERAGFHGCQMPEQLLGRVIDSCSNEGDIVFDPFSGSATTLAVAKKRNRRFFGFELSTEYASRGTARLGGISVGDRLDGSEEPKVSAPQTGNLKSSKSDKYMSLFGFRPAIQLPPGFPDSSGLLIDAFANTSRGFSVDRVVADPILNEDFQKECDRLAIDGSRPERNRLLFRIRKAGHLKRAGILTSTETLIPWGDLSPFIFASEIAWRKISDRFVLSLDEILCDDRIAKQFDDIAAKFAPGFTPFEYRWGAMKLRKEGMNARIRAKNFRKELHIRKLQAAVPLRELRLDSIPAGPGVYGIAISGLRPKFLYAAETSQLQDRLIRHFGSDLQRSQWLAGQPEIEVFFGTVPTIDDHRLARQSLLLKWYNPAWNIVDLLSA
;
A
#
# COMPACT_ATOMS: atom_id res chain seq x y z
N MET A 1 -31.84 14.30 28.06
CA MET A 1 -30.71 14.36 29.01
C MET A 1 -31.12 14.78 30.43
N GLN A 2 -31.99 15.77 30.62
CA GLN A 2 -32.40 16.29 31.95
C GLN A 2 -32.86 15.24 32.97
N LYS A 3 -33.41 14.11 32.52
CA LYS A 3 -33.86 13.01 33.40
C LYS A 3 -32.73 12.10 33.89
N LEU A 4 -31.52 12.27 33.36
CA LEU A 4 -30.34 11.49 33.74
C LEU A 4 -29.66 12.13 34.95
N PRO A 5 -29.11 11.34 35.88
CA PRO A 5 -28.34 11.87 36.99
C PRO A 5 -27.05 12.57 36.50
N ASP A 6 -26.56 13.50 37.30
CA ASP A 6 -25.25 14.13 37.10
C ASP A 6 -24.14 13.07 37.18
N ASN A 7 -23.01 13.28 36.49
CA ASN A 7 -21.81 12.43 36.55
C ASN A 7 -22.07 10.92 36.31
N CYS A 8 -22.96 10.58 35.39
CA CYS A 8 -23.36 9.20 35.12
C CYS A 8 -22.71 8.55 33.89
N ILE A 9 -22.01 9.32 33.04
CA ILE A 9 -21.33 8.81 31.84
C ILE A 9 -19.83 9.07 31.90
N HIS A 10 -19.02 8.28 31.20
CA HIS A 10 -17.56 8.40 31.23
C HIS A 10 -17.01 9.01 29.92
N LEU A 11 -17.68 8.73 28.80
CA LEU A 11 -17.35 9.27 27.49
C LEU A 11 -18.63 9.69 26.76
N ALA A 12 -18.63 10.88 26.18
CA ALA A 12 -19.65 11.31 25.22
C ALA A 12 -19.01 11.50 23.84
N PHE A 13 -19.64 11.02 22.78
CA PHE A 13 -19.32 11.37 21.40
C PHE A 13 -20.55 11.97 20.75
N ALA A 14 -20.47 13.23 20.29
CA ALA A 14 -21.57 13.91 19.61
C ALA A 14 -21.20 14.20 18.15
N ASP A 15 -22.04 13.72 17.25
CA ASP A 15 -22.06 14.09 15.83
C ASP A 15 -23.38 14.81 15.51
N PRO A 16 -23.55 16.07 15.98
CA PRO A 16 -24.79 16.81 15.76
C PRO A 16 -25.01 17.12 14.27
N PRO A 17 -26.21 17.52 13.86
CA PRO A 17 -26.44 18.16 12.57
C PRO A 17 -25.51 19.38 12.38
N PHE A 18 -24.82 19.49 11.25
CA PHE A 18 -23.79 20.52 11.02
C PHE A 18 -24.35 21.89 10.62
N ASN A 19 -25.67 22.01 10.50
CA ASN A 19 -26.37 23.22 10.04
C ASN A 19 -25.93 23.64 8.62
N ILE A 20 -25.83 22.66 7.72
CA ILE A 20 -25.39 22.82 6.32
C ILE A 20 -26.51 22.54 5.32
N GLY A 21 -27.73 22.34 5.79
CA GLY A 21 -28.90 22.01 4.98
C GLY A 21 -28.97 20.55 4.54
N TYR A 22 -28.43 19.63 5.35
CA TYR A 22 -28.66 18.20 5.13
C TYR A 22 -30.14 17.85 5.37
N GLU A 23 -30.70 16.99 4.51
CA GLU A 23 -32.09 16.55 4.62
C GLU A 23 -32.21 15.37 5.59
N TYR A 24 -32.63 15.67 6.83
CA TYR A 24 -33.08 14.65 7.79
C TYR A 24 -34.59 14.44 7.66
N ASP A 25 -35.08 13.31 8.18
CA ASP A 25 -36.51 12.97 8.19
C ASP A 25 -37.31 13.82 9.19
N GLU A 26 -36.75 14.08 10.37
CA GLU A 26 -37.45 14.74 11.49
C GLU A 26 -36.79 16.07 11.95
N TYR A 27 -35.73 16.55 11.26
CA TYR A 27 -34.97 17.74 11.68
C TYR A 27 -34.61 18.68 10.50
N ASP A 28 -34.80 19.99 10.69
CA ASP A 28 -34.39 21.01 9.69
C ASP A 28 -32.98 21.54 10.00
N ASP A 29 -32.01 21.16 9.16
CA ASP A 29 -30.59 21.50 9.29
C ASP A 29 -30.22 22.90 8.77
N ARG A 30 -31.16 23.86 8.88
CA ARG A 30 -31.02 25.25 8.39
C ARG A 30 -31.53 26.25 9.41
N LEU A 31 -31.03 26.14 10.63
CA LEU A 31 -31.28 27.11 11.68
C LEU A 31 -30.48 28.38 11.44
N ASP A 32 -31.08 29.51 11.84
CA ASP A 32 -30.35 30.76 12.02
C ASP A 32 -29.14 30.55 12.96
N SER A 33 -28.03 31.21 12.67
CA SER A 33 -26.75 30.99 13.36
C SER A 33 -26.86 31.12 14.88
N GLU A 34 -27.50 32.18 15.39
CA GLU A 34 -27.64 32.39 16.83
C GLU A 34 -28.55 31.34 17.47
N LYS A 35 -29.59 30.91 16.75
CA LYS A 35 -30.47 29.82 17.21
C LYS A 35 -29.72 28.49 17.26
N TYR A 36 -28.91 28.19 16.25
CA TYR A 36 -28.09 26.98 16.22
C TYR A 36 -27.07 26.96 17.36
N LEU A 37 -26.40 28.08 17.64
CA LEU A 37 -25.46 28.19 18.75
C LEU A 37 -26.15 28.11 20.12
N ALA A 38 -27.31 28.73 20.29
CA ALA A 38 -28.10 28.64 21.53
C ALA A 38 -28.61 27.22 21.79
N TRP A 39 -29.11 26.55 20.74
CA TRP A 39 -29.48 25.14 20.78
C TRP A 39 -28.27 24.28 21.13
N SER A 40 -27.12 24.55 20.51
CA SER A 40 -25.89 23.79 20.74
C SER A 40 -25.37 23.92 22.17
N ARG A 41 -25.39 25.13 22.71
CA ARG A 41 -25.07 25.42 24.11
C ARG A 41 -25.95 24.61 25.07
N THR A 42 -27.23 24.46 24.75
CA THR A 42 -28.20 23.77 25.61
C THR A 42 -27.88 22.29 25.76
N TRP A 43 -27.64 21.59 24.66
CA TRP A 43 -27.31 20.16 24.74
C TRP A 43 -25.88 19.95 25.27
N MET A 44 -24.91 20.82 24.93
CA MET A 44 -23.55 20.73 25.48
C MET A 44 -23.52 20.94 27.00
N ALA A 45 -24.36 21.84 27.54
CA ALA A 45 -24.47 22.07 28.98
C ALA A 45 -24.97 20.80 29.70
N GLU A 46 -25.92 20.09 29.10
CA GLU A 46 -26.40 18.82 29.63
C GLU A 46 -25.35 17.72 29.53
N VAL A 47 -24.60 17.62 28.42
CA VAL A 47 -23.45 16.71 28.32
C VAL A 47 -22.43 16.99 29.42
N HIS A 48 -22.09 18.27 29.65
CA HIS A 48 -21.17 18.67 30.72
C HIS A 48 -21.66 18.23 32.11
N ARG A 49 -22.95 18.37 32.40
CA ARG A 49 -23.57 17.99 33.67
C ARG A 49 -23.49 16.48 33.92
N ILE A 50 -23.85 15.68 32.92
CA ILE A 50 -23.93 14.22 33.06
C ILE A 50 -22.58 13.51 32.93
N LEU A 51 -21.57 14.14 32.33
CA LEU A 51 -20.23 13.57 32.18
C LEU A 51 -19.52 13.47 33.53
N ALA A 52 -18.85 12.37 33.85
CA ALA A 52 -18.07 12.23 35.07
C ALA A 52 -16.97 13.31 35.17
N SER A 53 -16.50 13.60 36.38
CA SER A 53 -15.46 14.62 36.60
C SER A 53 -14.16 14.32 35.85
N ASP A 54 -13.85 13.05 35.63
CA ASP A 54 -12.72 12.53 34.87
C ASP A 54 -13.08 12.10 33.44
N GLY A 55 -14.31 12.38 33.00
CA GLY A 55 -14.82 11.99 31.69
C GLY A 55 -14.35 12.88 30.55
N ALA A 56 -14.49 12.35 29.33
CA ALA A 56 -14.16 13.03 28.09
C ALA A 56 -15.40 13.25 27.20
N PHE A 57 -15.38 14.34 26.43
CA PHE A 57 -16.41 14.69 25.46
C PHE A 57 -15.76 14.94 24.11
N TRP A 58 -16.21 14.22 23.09
CA TRP A 58 -15.80 14.39 21.71
C TRP A 58 -16.93 15.00 20.87
N LEU A 59 -16.61 16.01 20.08
CA LEU A 59 -17.55 16.72 19.21
C LEU A 59 -17.06 16.72 17.77
N ALA A 60 -17.86 16.17 16.86
CA ALA A 60 -17.65 16.28 15.42
C ALA A 60 -18.42 17.48 14.84
N ILE A 61 -17.80 18.24 13.93
CA ILE A 61 -18.45 19.36 13.24
C ILE A 61 -17.75 19.70 11.91
N GLY A 62 -18.50 20.30 10.98
CA GLY A 62 -18.00 20.90 9.75
C GLY A 62 -17.27 22.24 9.98
N ASP A 63 -16.80 22.85 8.89
CA ASP A 63 -16.02 24.10 8.95
C ASP A 63 -16.80 25.28 9.51
N GLU A 64 -18.11 25.34 9.24
CA GLU A 64 -18.98 26.49 9.47
C GLU A 64 -19.03 26.97 10.91
N TYR A 65 -19.04 26.02 11.85
CA TYR A 65 -19.28 26.29 13.28
C TYR A 65 -18.19 25.71 14.19
N ALA A 66 -17.06 25.28 13.63
CA ALA A 66 -16.00 24.62 14.39
C ALA A 66 -15.43 25.53 15.50
N ALA A 67 -15.12 26.79 15.16
CA ALA A 67 -14.56 27.74 16.11
C ALA A 67 -15.59 28.12 17.18
N GLU A 68 -16.83 28.36 16.77
CA GLU A 68 -17.94 28.79 17.59
C GLU A 68 -18.29 27.72 18.62
N LEU A 69 -18.52 26.47 18.20
CA LEU A 69 -18.85 25.39 19.12
C LEU A 69 -17.70 25.09 20.08
N LYS A 70 -16.44 25.23 19.65
CA LYS A 70 -15.30 25.13 20.56
C LYS A 70 -15.35 26.19 21.66
N ILE A 71 -15.58 27.45 21.29
CA ILE A 71 -15.67 28.55 22.25
C ILE A 71 -16.85 28.31 23.20
N GLU A 72 -17.98 27.84 22.68
CA GLU A 72 -19.17 27.58 23.49
C GLU A 72 -18.99 26.43 24.48
N ALA A 73 -18.35 25.34 24.06
CA ALA A 73 -17.96 24.26 24.98
C ALA A 73 -17.04 24.78 26.09
N GLN A 74 -16.04 25.61 25.77
CA GLN A 74 -15.12 26.17 26.76
C GLN A 74 -15.81 27.11 27.76
N LYS A 75 -16.77 27.92 27.31
CA LYS A 75 -17.59 28.77 28.20
C LYS A 75 -18.43 27.95 29.19
N LEU A 76 -18.81 26.73 28.82
CA LEU A 76 -19.56 25.80 29.68
C LEU A 76 -18.69 25.07 30.72
N GLY A 77 -17.36 25.23 30.64
CA GLY A 77 -16.41 24.62 31.58
C GLY A 77 -15.57 23.49 31.01
N PHE A 78 -15.78 23.10 29.74
CA PHE A 78 -14.92 22.09 29.12
C PHE A 78 -13.51 22.61 28.84
N HIS A 79 -12.53 21.73 28.97
CA HIS A 79 -11.15 22.01 28.59
C HIS A 79 -10.80 21.29 27.30
N CYS A 80 -10.50 22.05 26.23
CA CYS A 80 -10.05 21.46 24.96
C CYS A 80 -8.63 20.91 25.10
N ARG A 81 -8.45 19.61 24.87
CA ARG A 81 -7.15 18.93 24.83
C ARG A 81 -6.57 18.86 23.43
N SER A 82 -7.43 18.67 22.43
CA SER A 82 -7.01 18.56 21.02
C SER A 82 -8.11 19.06 20.09
N TRP A 83 -7.71 19.81 19.07
CA TRP A 83 -8.54 20.08 17.90
C TRP A 83 -8.00 19.22 16.78
N VAL A 84 -8.69 18.12 16.52
CA VAL A 84 -8.27 17.13 15.54
C VAL A 84 -8.86 17.45 14.18
N SER A 85 -8.02 17.41 13.14
CA SER A 85 -8.45 17.45 11.74
C SER A 85 -8.59 16.03 11.22
N TRP A 86 -9.82 15.59 11.01
CA TRP A 86 -10.11 14.30 10.39
C TRP A 86 -10.20 14.47 8.87
N TYR A 87 -9.14 14.06 8.18
CA TYR A 87 -9.00 14.18 6.73
C TYR A 87 -9.51 12.92 6.01
N TYR A 88 -10.20 13.12 4.90
CA TYR A 88 -10.69 12.06 4.03
C TYR A 88 -10.45 12.42 2.56
N THR A 89 -10.13 11.41 1.74
CA THR A 89 -9.62 11.62 0.37
C THR A 89 -10.66 12.00 -0.66
N PHE A 90 -11.94 11.69 -0.40
CA PHE A 90 -13.05 12.11 -1.24
C PHE A 90 -13.73 13.32 -0.59
N GLY A 91 -13.50 14.51 -1.11
CA GLY A 91 -14.07 15.78 -0.62
C GLY A 91 -15.14 16.38 -1.54
N VAL A 92 -15.74 17.50 -1.12
CA VAL A 92 -16.62 18.30 -1.98
C VAL A 92 -15.75 19.23 -2.84
N ASN A 93 -15.79 19.04 -4.16
CA ASN A 93 -15.09 19.92 -5.09
C ASN A 93 -15.62 21.36 -4.96
N CYS A 94 -14.72 22.32 -4.84
CA CYS A 94 -15.02 23.72 -4.64
C CYS A 94 -14.36 24.51 -5.78
N THR A 95 -15.12 25.39 -6.44
CA THR A 95 -14.62 26.18 -7.58
C THR A 95 -13.98 27.51 -7.15
N MET A 96 -14.42 28.07 -6.02
CA MET A 96 -14.04 29.40 -5.54
C MET A 96 -13.23 29.37 -4.23
N LYS A 97 -12.85 28.18 -3.75
CA LYS A 97 -12.04 27.97 -2.54
C LYS A 97 -11.37 26.59 -2.57
N PHE A 98 -10.50 26.32 -1.60
CA PHE A 98 -9.90 24.99 -1.44
C PHE A 98 -10.96 23.90 -1.20
N THR A 99 -10.69 22.69 -1.70
CA THR A 99 -11.56 21.53 -1.56
C THR A 99 -11.81 21.17 -0.10
N ARG A 100 -13.08 20.94 0.24
CA ARG A 100 -13.47 20.46 1.57
C ARG A 100 -13.27 18.97 1.68
N SER A 101 -12.23 18.57 2.42
CA SER A 101 -11.74 17.20 2.53
C SER A 101 -11.46 16.79 3.99
N HIS A 102 -12.05 17.50 4.95
CA HIS A 102 -11.91 17.15 6.36
C HIS A 102 -13.14 17.55 7.18
N ALA A 103 -13.23 17.01 8.40
CA ALA A 103 -14.11 17.45 9.46
C ALA A 103 -13.28 17.73 10.73
N HIS A 104 -13.86 18.46 11.67
CA HIS A 104 -13.21 18.83 12.93
C HIS A 104 -13.72 17.91 14.04
N LEU A 105 -12.80 17.33 14.81
CA LEU A 105 -13.11 16.58 16.02
C LEU A 105 -12.48 17.30 17.22
N PHE A 106 -13.29 17.77 18.15
CA PHE A 106 -12.79 18.36 19.39
C PHE A 106 -12.76 17.35 20.51
N HIS A 107 -11.60 17.17 21.13
CA HIS A 107 -11.43 16.40 22.35
C HIS A 107 -11.47 17.34 23.56
N PHE A 108 -12.59 17.31 24.28
CA PHE A 108 -12.80 18.03 25.53
C PHE A 108 -12.72 17.09 26.73
N VAL A 109 -12.32 17.65 27.87
CA VAL A 109 -12.36 16.96 29.17
C VAL A 109 -13.02 17.85 30.21
N ARG A 110 -13.66 17.24 31.20
CA ARG A 110 -14.33 17.99 32.28
C ARG A 110 -13.33 18.57 33.29
N ASN A 111 -12.27 17.84 33.61
CA ASN A 111 -11.18 18.32 34.47
C ASN A 111 -9.85 18.24 33.71
N LYS A 112 -9.18 19.39 33.57
CA LYS A 112 -7.90 19.49 32.83
C LYS A 112 -6.73 18.74 33.46
N ASP A 113 -6.80 18.46 34.76
CA ASP A 113 -5.72 17.85 35.56
C ASP A 113 -5.98 16.36 35.84
N HIS A 114 -7.25 15.93 35.84
CA HIS A 114 -7.65 14.55 36.12
C HIS A 114 -8.72 14.07 35.12
N PHE A 115 -8.32 13.28 34.14
CA PHE A 115 -9.23 12.72 33.15
C PHE A 115 -8.72 11.38 32.59
N THR A 116 -9.64 10.55 32.10
CA THR A 116 -9.31 9.28 31.49
C THR A 116 -8.66 9.51 30.12
N PHE A 117 -7.39 9.09 30.00
CA PHE A 117 -6.67 9.07 28.74
C PHE A 117 -5.71 7.87 28.65
N ASN A 118 -6.15 6.83 27.96
CA ASN A 118 -5.45 5.57 27.75
C ASN A 118 -4.42 5.70 26.63
N ALA A 119 -3.38 6.49 26.87
CA ALA A 119 -2.33 6.77 25.89
C ALA A 119 -1.80 5.50 25.21
N ALA A 120 -1.56 4.43 26.00
CA ALA A 120 -1.01 3.17 25.51
C ALA A 120 -1.92 2.46 24.48
N ALA A 121 -3.25 2.63 24.56
CA ALA A 121 -4.21 1.99 23.66
C ALA A 121 -4.15 2.56 22.24
N VAL A 122 -3.66 3.80 22.09
CA VAL A 122 -3.64 4.53 20.82
C VAL A 122 -2.23 4.95 20.40
N LYS A 123 -1.18 4.45 21.07
CA LYS A 123 0.19 4.76 20.64
C LYS A 123 0.44 4.18 19.25
N VAL A 124 0.94 5.05 18.38
CA VAL A 124 1.45 4.69 17.07
C VAL A 124 2.97 4.79 17.09
N PRO A 125 3.70 4.04 16.27
CA PRO A 125 5.12 4.26 16.19
C PRO A 125 5.44 5.68 15.66
N SER A 126 6.54 6.25 16.11
CA SER A 126 6.96 7.62 15.75
C SER A 126 7.80 7.65 14.48
N ALA A 127 7.76 8.73 13.70
CA ALA A 127 8.70 8.89 12.57
C ALA A 127 10.18 8.76 13.01
N ARG A 128 10.51 9.05 14.28
CA ARG A 128 11.83 8.79 14.88
C ARG A 128 12.16 7.30 14.97
N GLN A 129 11.18 6.46 15.35
CA GLN A 129 11.30 4.99 15.32
C GLN A 129 11.29 4.45 13.90
N LEU A 130 10.53 5.08 13.02
CA LEU A 130 10.11 4.48 11.76
C LEU A 130 10.94 4.91 10.55
N VAL A 131 11.34 6.18 10.52
CA VAL A 131 12.04 6.81 9.39
C VAL A 131 13.49 7.11 9.77
N TYR A 132 13.72 7.67 10.96
CA TYR A 132 15.02 8.23 11.34
C TYR A 132 15.92 7.31 12.17
N ASN A 133 15.39 6.16 12.65
CA ASN A 133 16.07 5.26 13.60
C ASN A 133 16.81 6.01 14.73
N ASP A 134 16.17 7.04 15.27
CA ASP A 134 16.75 7.99 16.22
C ASP A 134 16.72 7.36 17.61
N SER A 135 17.86 7.27 18.30
CA SER A 135 17.96 6.65 19.63
C SER A 135 17.13 7.37 20.71
N ARG A 136 16.66 8.60 20.45
CA ARG A 136 15.72 9.33 21.31
C ARG A 136 14.26 8.90 21.10
N ALA A 137 14.01 7.98 20.17
CA ALA A 137 12.72 7.35 20.00
C ALA A 137 12.27 6.65 21.28
N ALA A 138 11.06 6.97 21.74
CA ALA A 138 10.43 6.20 22.81
C ALA A 138 10.08 4.81 22.29
N SER A 139 10.58 3.75 22.91
CA SER A 139 10.37 2.35 22.49
C SER A 139 8.90 1.96 22.39
N GLY A 140 8.06 2.52 23.26
CA GLY A 140 6.62 2.26 23.28
C GLY A 140 5.80 3.04 22.25
N GLY A 141 6.40 3.78 21.32
CA GLY A 141 5.65 4.61 20.38
C GLY A 141 5.44 6.04 20.86
N ARG A 142 4.65 6.80 20.10
CA ARG A 142 4.17 8.14 20.43
C ARG A 142 2.65 8.19 20.33
N LEU A 143 2.05 9.24 20.87
CA LEU A 143 0.66 9.55 20.54
C LEU A 143 0.52 9.94 19.06
N PRO A 144 -0.62 9.63 18.43
CA PRO A 144 -0.89 10.04 17.06
C PRO A 144 -0.91 11.57 16.96
N ASP A 145 -0.71 12.09 15.76
CA ASP A 145 -0.89 13.52 15.51
C ASP A 145 -2.36 13.90 15.70
N ASP A 146 -2.62 15.17 15.98
CA ASP A 146 -3.96 15.77 15.90
C ASP A 146 -4.45 15.94 14.44
N THR A 147 -3.73 15.36 13.48
CA THR A 147 -4.17 15.22 12.10
C THR A 147 -4.46 13.75 11.84
N PHE A 148 -5.74 13.39 11.87
CA PHE A 148 -6.20 12.04 11.59
C PHE A 148 -6.29 11.90 10.07
N ILE A 149 -5.13 11.65 9.47
CA ILE A 149 -4.92 11.55 8.02
C ILE A 149 -4.42 10.15 7.66
N LEU A 150 -4.66 9.73 6.40
CA LEU A 150 -3.88 8.66 5.79
C LEU A 150 -2.46 9.19 5.52
N ARG A 151 -1.44 8.65 6.19
CA ARG A 151 -0.06 8.93 5.82
C ARG A 151 0.44 7.85 4.86
N PRO A 152 1.09 8.20 3.74
CA PRO A 152 1.67 7.20 2.83
C PRO A 152 2.65 6.23 3.52
N GLN A 153 3.40 6.71 4.53
CA GLN A 153 4.28 5.87 5.36
C GLN A 153 3.56 4.87 6.26
N ASP A 154 2.25 5.03 6.43
CA ASP A 154 1.40 4.16 7.24
C ASP A 154 0.69 3.08 6.40
N CYS A 155 0.68 3.19 5.06
CA CYS A 155 0.08 2.24 4.11
C CYS A 155 1.07 1.93 2.96
N VAL A 156 2.20 1.28 3.26
CA VAL A 156 3.23 1.00 2.24
C VAL A 156 2.81 -0.08 1.24
N ASP A 157 2.02 -1.05 1.68
CA ASP A 157 1.51 -2.14 0.83
C ASP A 157 0.24 -1.74 0.04
N GLY A 158 -0.18 -0.47 0.14
CA GLY A 158 -1.51 -0.03 -0.29
C GLY A 158 -2.61 -0.60 0.61
N LEU A 159 -3.86 -0.45 0.18
CA LEU A 159 -4.99 -1.18 0.76
C LEU A 159 -4.98 -2.60 0.20
N SER A 160 -5.09 -3.61 1.05
CA SER A 160 -5.32 -4.98 0.60
C SER A 160 -6.71 -5.15 -0.05
N PRO A 161 -6.95 -6.18 -0.89
CA PRO A 161 -8.25 -6.41 -1.53
C PRO A 161 -9.43 -6.63 -0.55
N ASP A 162 -9.14 -6.91 0.72
CA ASP A 162 -10.07 -7.04 1.83
C ASP A 162 -10.16 -5.77 2.71
N GLU A 163 -9.32 -4.77 2.44
CA GLU A 163 -9.34 -3.46 3.08
C GLU A 163 -9.96 -2.41 2.14
N ASP A 164 -11.25 -2.12 2.34
CA ASP A 164 -11.96 -1.14 1.49
C ASP A 164 -11.60 0.33 1.82
N THR A 165 -10.69 0.59 2.77
CA THR A 165 -10.69 1.86 3.53
C THR A 165 -9.31 2.45 3.86
N TRP A 166 -9.11 3.70 3.42
CA TRP A 166 -8.04 4.62 3.85
C TRP A 166 -8.11 4.84 5.38
N TYR A 167 -7.04 5.24 6.09
CA TYR A 167 -7.12 5.52 7.55
C TYR A 167 -8.26 6.51 7.85
N PHE A 168 -9.34 5.97 8.44
CA PHE A 168 -10.65 6.60 8.67
C PHE A 168 -11.26 7.29 7.43
N PRO A 169 -11.71 6.55 6.40
CA PRO A 169 -12.40 7.21 5.29
C PRO A 169 -13.82 7.56 5.72
N ARG A 170 -14.49 8.47 5.00
CA ARG A 170 -15.95 8.56 5.11
C ARG A 170 -16.57 7.25 4.65
N VAL A 171 -17.64 6.80 5.32
CA VAL A 171 -18.34 5.56 4.94
C VAL A 171 -19.14 5.78 3.66
N ALA A 172 -18.55 5.39 2.52
CA ALA A 172 -19.18 5.49 1.20
C ALA A 172 -20.23 4.39 0.98
N GLY A 173 -21.13 4.61 0.01
CA GLY A 173 -22.25 3.68 -0.26
C GLY A 173 -21.82 2.26 -0.66
N THR A 174 -20.60 2.10 -1.19
CA THR A 174 -20.05 0.80 -1.63
C THR A 174 -19.31 0.05 -0.52
N PHE A 175 -19.09 0.65 0.65
CA PHE A 175 -18.28 0.03 1.69
C PHE A 175 -19.09 -1.01 2.44
N LYS A 176 -18.46 -2.14 2.78
CA LYS A 176 -19.09 -3.22 3.55
C LYS A 176 -19.66 -2.74 4.89
N GLU A 177 -19.00 -1.78 5.54
CA GLU A 177 -19.45 -1.18 6.81
C GLU A 177 -20.78 -0.42 6.68
N ARG A 178 -21.16 0.03 5.47
CA ARG A 178 -22.34 0.88 5.26
C ARG A 178 -23.61 0.14 5.67
N ALA A 179 -24.29 0.64 6.70
CA ALA A 179 -25.55 0.08 7.17
C ALA A 179 -26.73 0.34 6.23
N GLY A 180 -26.59 1.34 5.35
CA GLY A 180 -27.52 1.60 4.23
C GLY A 180 -28.75 2.44 4.56
N PHE A 181 -28.99 2.76 5.84
CA PHE A 181 -30.20 3.47 6.28
C PHE A 181 -29.97 4.89 6.82
N HIS A 182 -28.72 5.32 6.98
CA HIS A 182 -28.39 6.67 7.45
C HIS A 182 -27.33 7.29 6.54
N GLY A 183 -27.53 8.53 6.11
CA GLY A 183 -26.67 9.22 5.16
C GLY A 183 -25.25 9.45 5.66
N CYS A 184 -25.14 9.90 6.91
CA CYS A 184 -23.92 10.36 7.56
C CYS A 184 -23.44 9.33 8.60
N GLN A 185 -23.09 8.11 8.17
CA GLN A 185 -22.57 7.09 9.08
C GLN A 185 -21.09 7.37 9.40
N MET A 186 -20.77 7.43 10.70
CA MET A 186 -19.38 7.55 11.18
C MET A 186 -18.62 6.21 11.03
N PRO A 187 -17.30 6.23 10.77
CA PRO A 187 -16.48 5.02 10.62
C PRO A 187 -16.19 4.36 11.97
N GLU A 188 -16.30 3.04 12.05
CA GLU A 188 -16.09 2.30 13.29
C GLU A 188 -14.66 2.42 13.82
N GLN A 189 -13.64 2.32 12.97
CA GLN A 189 -12.24 2.45 13.41
C GLN A 189 -11.98 3.82 14.05
N LEU A 190 -12.59 4.90 13.53
CA LEU A 190 -12.42 6.26 14.05
C LEU A 190 -12.96 6.36 15.47
N LEU A 191 -14.17 5.85 15.68
CA LEU A 191 -14.79 5.80 17.00
C LEU A 191 -14.07 4.80 17.91
N GLY A 192 -13.46 3.76 17.36
CA GLY A 192 -12.59 2.82 18.06
C GLY A 192 -11.45 3.54 18.75
N ARG A 193 -10.68 4.35 18.01
CA ARG A 193 -9.61 5.18 18.58
C ARG A 193 -10.12 6.08 19.71
N VAL A 194 -11.26 6.75 19.51
CA VAL A 194 -11.83 7.64 20.52
C VAL A 194 -12.23 6.87 21.78
N ILE A 195 -12.98 5.78 21.65
CA ILE A 195 -13.46 4.97 22.76
C ILE A 195 -12.29 4.32 23.51
N ASP A 196 -11.33 3.76 22.78
CA ASP A 196 -10.16 3.10 23.38
C ASP A 196 -9.26 4.09 24.14
N SER A 197 -9.12 5.33 23.65
CA SER A 197 -8.31 6.37 24.31
C SER A 197 -8.99 7.06 25.49
N CYS A 198 -10.32 7.13 25.54
CA CYS A 198 -11.04 7.97 26.51
C CYS A 198 -12.07 7.22 27.38
N SER A 199 -12.03 5.88 27.40
CA SER A 199 -12.87 5.06 28.29
C SER A 199 -12.19 3.73 28.61
N ASN A 200 -12.61 3.09 29.70
CA ASN A 200 -12.21 1.76 30.13
C ASN A 200 -13.33 0.74 29.89
N GLU A 201 -13.02 -0.55 29.97
CA GLU A 201 -14.05 -1.59 29.89
C GLU A 201 -15.09 -1.43 31.02
N GLY A 202 -16.37 -1.62 30.70
CA GLY A 202 -17.49 -1.41 31.63
C GLY A 202 -17.95 0.05 31.80
N ASP A 203 -17.14 1.03 31.37
CA ASP A 203 -17.52 2.44 31.35
C ASP A 203 -18.76 2.67 30.47
N ILE A 204 -19.44 3.79 30.71
CA ILE A 204 -20.60 4.19 29.90
C ILE A 204 -20.20 5.19 28.83
N VAL A 205 -20.40 4.80 27.58
CA VAL A 205 -20.28 5.64 26.38
C VAL A 205 -21.67 6.17 25.98
N PHE A 206 -21.78 7.47 25.76
CA PHE A 206 -23.02 8.14 25.42
C PHE A 206 -22.94 8.83 24.06
N ASP A 207 -24.03 8.75 23.29
CA ASP A 207 -24.18 9.48 22.03
C ASP A 207 -25.53 10.24 22.01
N PRO A 208 -25.53 11.59 22.07
CA PRO A 208 -26.77 12.38 22.01
C PRO A 208 -27.41 12.43 20.61
N PHE A 209 -26.71 12.00 19.55
CA PHE A 209 -27.12 12.07 18.15
C PHE A 209 -26.79 10.76 17.42
N SER A 210 -27.31 9.64 17.92
CA SER A 210 -26.76 8.33 17.60
C SER A 210 -26.92 7.89 16.14
N GLY A 211 -27.88 8.41 15.38
CA GLY A 211 -28.06 8.19 13.94
C GLY A 211 -28.03 6.71 13.57
N SER A 212 -26.98 6.30 12.85
CA SER A 212 -26.72 4.89 12.47
C SER A 212 -26.32 3.95 13.62
N ALA A 213 -26.24 4.47 14.85
CA ALA A 213 -25.78 3.82 16.08
C ALA A 213 -24.30 3.36 16.06
N THR A 214 -23.42 3.95 15.23
CA THR A 214 -22.01 3.53 15.16
C THR A 214 -21.28 3.69 16.51
N THR A 215 -21.46 4.81 17.23
CA THR A 215 -20.83 4.99 18.56
C THR A 215 -21.22 3.88 19.52
N LEU A 216 -22.51 3.54 19.55
CA LEU A 216 -23.08 2.51 20.41
C LEU A 216 -22.60 1.11 19.98
N ALA A 217 -22.51 0.86 18.67
CA ALA A 217 -22.00 -0.38 18.11
C ALA A 217 -20.54 -0.60 18.53
N VAL A 218 -19.68 0.39 18.33
CA VAL A 218 -18.26 0.31 18.71
C VAL A 218 -18.11 0.17 20.22
N ALA A 219 -18.90 0.90 21.03
CA ALA A 219 -18.90 0.73 22.48
C ALA A 219 -19.22 -0.71 22.89
N LYS A 220 -20.24 -1.34 22.28
CA LYS A 220 -20.57 -2.75 22.50
C LYS A 220 -19.42 -3.68 22.12
N LYS A 221 -18.86 -3.52 20.91
CA LYS A 221 -17.71 -4.31 20.41
C LYS A 221 -16.51 -4.21 21.36
N ARG A 222 -16.30 -3.03 21.96
CA ARG A 222 -15.24 -2.75 22.94
C ARG A 222 -15.59 -3.07 24.40
N ASN A 223 -16.66 -3.82 24.69
CA ASN A 223 -17.03 -4.15 26.08
C ASN A 223 -17.29 -2.92 26.97
N ARG A 224 -17.83 -1.84 26.40
CA ARG A 224 -18.36 -0.69 27.15
C ARG A 224 -19.88 -0.79 27.25
N ARG A 225 -20.43 -0.25 28.32
CA ARG A 225 -21.87 0.01 28.41
C ARG A 225 -22.17 1.24 27.56
N PHE A 226 -23.38 1.33 27.04
CA PHE A 226 -23.73 2.44 26.18
C PHE A 226 -25.21 2.77 26.25
N PHE A 227 -25.53 4.01 25.91
CA PHE A 227 -26.87 4.43 25.52
C PHE A 227 -26.77 5.67 24.63
N GLY A 228 -27.82 5.98 23.89
CA GLY A 228 -27.85 7.18 23.06
C GLY A 228 -29.27 7.65 22.82
N PHE A 229 -29.40 8.81 22.21
CA PHE A 229 -30.67 9.35 21.75
C PHE A 229 -30.67 9.44 20.23
N GLU A 230 -31.85 9.24 19.66
CA GLU A 230 -32.12 9.45 18.25
C GLU A 230 -33.55 9.99 18.14
N LEU A 231 -33.73 11.05 17.35
CA LEU A 231 -35.02 11.69 17.18
C LEU A 231 -35.90 10.88 16.22
N SER A 232 -35.29 10.35 15.15
CA SER A 232 -35.97 9.51 14.17
C SER A 232 -36.34 8.16 14.78
N THR A 233 -37.64 7.84 14.76
CA THR A 233 -38.11 6.52 15.21
C THR A 233 -37.60 5.41 14.27
N GLU A 234 -37.44 5.70 12.98
CA GLU A 234 -36.87 4.74 12.03
C GLU A 234 -35.39 4.47 12.34
N TYR A 235 -34.57 5.51 12.47
CA TYR A 235 -33.15 5.34 12.77
C TYR A 235 -32.93 4.67 14.13
N ALA A 236 -33.72 5.04 15.15
CA ALA A 236 -33.68 4.38 16.45
C ALA A 236 -33.99 2.87 16.35
N SER A 237 -35.02 2.49 15.59
CA SER A 237 -35.41 1.09 15.39
C SER A 237 -34.31 0.30 14.64
N ARG A 238 -33.80 0.84 13.53
CA ARG A 238 -32.78 0.19 12.71
C ARG A 238 -31.43 0.13 13.42
N GLY A 239 -31.07 1.18 14.18
CA GLY A 239 -29.91 1.21 15.06
C GLY A 239 -30.01 0.15 16.16
N THR A 240 -31.18 0.01 16.80
CA THR A 240 -31.43 -1.05 17.80
C THR A 240 -31.29 -2.45 17.20
N ALA A 241 -31.81 -2.67 15.99
CA ALA A 241 -31.63 -3.93 15.27
C ALA A 241 -30.16 -4.23 14.95
N ARG A 242 -29.40 -3.23 14.47
CA ARG A 242 -27.94 -3.33 14.26
C ARG A 242 -27.23 -3.74 15.55
N LEU A 243 -27.55 -3.09 16.67
CA LEU A 243 -26.98 -3.40 17.97
C LEU A 243 -27.33 -4.82 18.45
N GLY A 244 -28.52 -5.34 18.10
CA GLY A 244 -28.94 -6.71 18.40
C GLY A 244 -28.08 -7.77 17.74
N GLY A 245 -27.50 -7.49 16.57
CA GLY A 245 -26.65 -8.41 15.82
C GLY A 245 -25.16 -8.42 16.20
N ILE A 246 -24.74 -7.53 17.10
CA ILE A 246 -23.33 -7.37 17.51
C ILE A 246 -23.05 -8.14 18.80
N SER A 247 -21.90 -8.80 18.88
CA SER A 247 -21.37 -9.41 20.12
C SER A 247 -20.21 -8.58 20.68
N VAL A 248 -20.01 -8.69 22.00
CA VAL A 248 -18.84 -8.09 22.66
C VAL A 248 -17.59 -8.78 22.11
N GLY A 249 -16.57 -7.99 21.72
CA GLY A 249 -15.33 -8.49 21.13
C GLY A 249 -15.34 -8.65 19.61
N ASP A 250 -16.47 -8.39 18.93
CA ASP A 250 -16.49 -8.37 17.47
C ASP A 250 -15.48 -7.36 16.92
N ARG A 251 -14.92 -7.67 15.75
CA ARG A 251 -13.96 -6.78 15.08
C ARG A 251 -14.65 -5.49 14.63
N LEU A 252 -13.91 -4.39 14.69
CA LEU A 252 -14.33 -3.14 14.07
C LEU A 252 -14.23 -3.28 12.55
N ASP A 253 -15.22 -2.73 11.85
CA ASP A 253 -15.21 -2.67 10.40
C ASP A 253 -14.24 -1.58 9.89
N GLY A 254 -13.55 -1.84 8.78
CA GLY A 254 -12.52 -0.97 8.22
C GLY A 254 -11.08 -1.33 8.66
N SER A 255 -10.09 -0.73 8.02
CA SER A 255 -8.66 -1.01 8.24
C SER A 255 -8.22 -0.60 9.64
N GLU A 256 -7.57 -1.51 10.38
CA GLU A 256 -7.00 -1.21 11.70
C GLU A 256 -5.87 -0.18 11.61
N GLU A 257 -5.59 0.50 12.73
CA GLU A 257 -4.43 1.37 12.78
C GLU A 257 -3.12 0.62 12.57
N PRO A 258 -2.19 1.19 11.78
CA PRO A 258 -0.91 0.57 11.51
C PRO A 258 -0.04 0.69 12.74
N LYS A 259 0.22 -0.46 13.36
CA LYS A 259 1.14 -0.56 14.51
C LYS A 259 2.61 -0.59 14.09
N VAL A 260 2.89 -0.51 12.79
CA VAL A 260 4.21 -0.52 12.16
C VAL A 260 4.22 0.45 10.99
N SER A 261 5.38 1.01 10.64
CA SER A 261 5.50 1.85 9.45
C SER A 261 6.12 1.14 8.28
N ALA A 262 6.13 1.88 7.17
CA ALA A 262 7.18 1.85 6.18
C ALA A 262 8.56 1.48 6.76
N PRO A 263 9.28 0.52 6.17
CA PRO A 263 10.58 0.09 6.67
C PRO A 263 11.60 1.25 6.70
N GLN A 264 12.48 1.23 7.71
CA GLN A 264 13.52 2.24 7.91
C GLN A 264 14.47 2.36 6.71
N THR A 265 14.71 3.59 6.25
CA THR A 265 15.88 3.93 5.45
C THR A 265 17.14 3.85 6.31
N GLY A 266 17.90 2.76 6.17
CA GLY A 266 19.12 2.51 6.96
C GLY A 266 20.22 3.57 6.82
N ASN A 267 20.86 3.88 7.96
CA ASN A 267 21.96 4.83 8.17
C ASN A 267 23.14 4.66 7.18
N LEU A 268 23.29 5.60 6.26
CA LEU A 268 24.54 5.89 5.56
C LEU A 268 25.33 6.93 6.36
N LYS A 269 26.46 6.52 6.95
CA LYS A 269 27.45 7.47 7.47
C LYS A 269 27.93 8.36 6.32
N SER A 270 27.85 9.66 6.54
CA SER A 270 28.20 10.72 5.58
C SER A 270 29.70 10.71 5.24
N SER A 271 30.02 10.61 3.95
CA SER A 271 31.15 11.36 3.40
C SER A 271 30.63 12.33 2.36
N LYS A 272 30.92 13.62 2.58
CA LYS A 272 30.56 14.75 1.73
C LYS A 272 31.00 14.53 0.28
N SER A 273 30.05 14.48 -0.65
CA SER A 273 30.04 15.20 -1.93
C SER A 273 28.96 14.63 -2.85
N ASP A 274 28.31 15.57 -3.57
CA ASP A 274 27.46 15.40 -4.74
C ASP A 274 25.94 15.31 -4.53
N LYS A 275 25.36 16.52 -4.65
CA LYS A 275 23.98 16.82 -5.05
C LYS A 275 23.67 16.15 -6.40
N TYR A 276 23.11 14.95 -6.39
CA TYR A 276 22.14 14.51 -7.40
C TYR A 276 21.17 13.54 -6.71
N MET A 277 19.87 13.87 -6.75
CA MET A 277 18.79 13.00 -6.29
C MET A 277 18.93 11.61 -6.94
N SER A 278 19.23 10.59 -6.14
CA SER A 278 19.24 9.21 -6.61
C SER A 278 17.82 8.66 -6.66
N LEU A 279 17.28 8.65 -7.88
CA LEU A 279 16.00 8.07 -8.27
C LEU A 279 16.15 6.55 -8.50
N PHE A 280 16.68 5.80 -7.52
CA PHE A 280 16.91 4.36 -7.66
C PHE A 280 16.89 3.60 -6.32
N GLY A 281 15.98 2.63 -6.23
CA GLY A 281 16.26 1.29 -5.70
C GLY A 281 16.65 1.17 -4.23
N PHE A 282 15.64 0.93 -3.39
CA PHE A 282 15.75 0.48 -1.99
C PHE A 282 16.83 -0.59 -1.76
N ARG A 283 17.61 -0.44 -0.68
CA ARG A 283 18.52 -1.48 -0.15
C ARG A 283 17.79 -2.41 0.84
N PRO A 284 18.22 -3.68 0.94
CA PRO A 284 17.49 -4.74 1.64
C PRO A 284 17.87 -4.81 3.12
N ALA A 285 16.89 -4.71 4.03
CA ALA A 285 16.95 -5.30 5.37
C ALA A 285 15.55 -5.26 5.99
N ILE A 286 14.85 -6.40 5.99
CA ILE A 286 13.64 -6.57 6.79
C ILE A 286 14.07 -7.06 8.17
N GLN A 287 13.85 -6.27 9.21
CA GLN A 287 14.00 -6.71 10.60
C GLN A 287 12.80 -7.58 10.99
N LEU A 288 13.08 -8.68 11.69
CA LEU A 288 12.07 -9.53 12.31
C LEU A 288 11.34 -8.75 13.42
N PRO A 289 10.03 -9.01 13.63
CA PRO A 289 9.34 -8.51 14.81
C PRO A 289 10.02 -9.06 16.09
N PRO A 290 10.13 -8.29 17.18
CA PRO A 290 10.58 -8.82 18.45
C PRO A 290 9.53 -9.80 18.98
N GLY A 291 9.90 -11.09 19.11
CA GLY A 291 9.04 -12.12 19.71
C GLY A 291 8.47 -13.19 18.77
N PHE A 292 9.05 -13.43 17.60
CA PHE A 292 8.57 -14.52 16.72
C PHE A 292 9.00 -15.92 17.22
N PRO A 293 8.13 -16.96 17.18
CA PRO A 293 8.40 -18.26 17.79
C PRO A 293 9.38 -19.12 16.98
N ASP A 294 9.81 -20.21 17.61
CA ASP A 294 10.65 -21.37 17.23
C ASP A 294 10.55 -21.95 15.79
N SER A 295 9.72 -21.41 14.90
CA SER A 295 9.37 -22.03 13.60
C SER A 295 10.36 -21.78 12.46
N SER A 296 11.40 -20.96 12.66
CA SER A 296 12.46 -20.77 11.65
C SER A 296 13.23 -22.07 11.36
N GLY A 297 13.36 -22.96 12.35
CA GLY A 297 13.92 -24.29 12.17
C GLY A 297 13.06 -25.14 11.24
N LEU A 298 11.76 -25.20 11.52
CA LEU A 298 10.80 -25.97 10.72
C LEU A 298 10.74 -25.51 9.26
N LEU A 299 10.87 -24.21 8.98
CA LEU A 299 10.89 -23.70 7.61
C LEU A 299 12.19 -24.08 6.87
N ILE A 300 13.32 -24.12 7.59
CA ILE A 300 14.59 -24.61 7.05
C ILE A 300 14.47 -26.11 6.73
N ASP A 301 13.83 -26.89 7.60
CA ASP A 301 13.59 -28.32 7.39
C ASP A 301 12.65 -28.55 6.20
N ALA A 302 11.56 -27.79 6.12
CA ALA A 302 10.63 -27.84 4.99
C ALA A 302 11.35 -27.57 3.66
N PHE A 303 12.20 -26.54 3.63
CA PHE A 303 13.02 -26.23 2.46
C PHE A 303 14.06 -27.33 2.17
N ALA A 304 14.74 -27.87 3.20
CA ALA A 304 15.72 -28.94 3.03
C ALA A 304 15.09 -30.18 2.39
N ASN A 305 13.88 -30.56 2.83
CA ASN A 305 13.16 -31.72 2.35
C ASN A 305 12.66 -31.58 0.90
N THR A 306 12.40 -30.35 0.44
CA THR A 306 11.70 -30.09 -0.83
C THR A 306 12.56 -29.41 -1.89
N SER A 307 13.68 -28.78 -1.51
CA SER A 307 14.51 -28.00 -2.42
C SER A 307 15.17 -28.82 -3.52
N ARG A 308 15.33 -30.13 -3.33
CA ARG A 308 16.06 -31.04 -4.24
C ARG A 308 17.48 -30.53 -4.55
N GLY A 309 18.10 -29.82 -3.59
CA GLY A 309 19.42 -29.22 -3.75
C GLY A 309 19.44 -27.91 -4.54
N PHE A 310 18.30 -27.40 -4.99
CA PHE A 310 18.20 -26.11 -5.67
C PHE A 310 18.22 -24.93 -4.69
N SER A 311 18.62 -23.76 -5.18
CA SER A 311 18.59 -22.51 -4.41
C SER A 311 17.16 -22.04 -4.08
N VAL A 312 17.01 -21.20 -3.05
CA VAL A 312 15.71 -20.54 -2.76
C VAL A 312 15.18 -19.78 -3.97
N ASP A 313 16.06 -19.07 -4.69
CA ASP A 313 15.66 -18.35 -5.91
C ASP A 313 14.96 -19.30 -6.91
N ARG A 314 15.47 -20.53 -7.04
CA ARG A 314 14.92 -21.56 -7.92
C ARG A 314 13.64 -22.17 -7.38
N VAL A 315 13.58 -22.48 -6.09
CA VAL A 315 12.37 -23.03 -5.45
C VAL A 315 11.22 -22.04 -5.50
N VAL A 316 11.47 -20.73 -5.34
CA VAL A 316 10.41 -19.71 -5.42
C VAL A 316 10.02 -19.40 -6.87
N ALA A 317 10.97 -19.40 -7.80
CA ALA A 317 10.65 -19.14 -9.21
C ALA A 317 9.96 -20.32 -9.93
N ASP A 318 10.17 -21.56 -9.49
CA ASP A 318 9.55 -22.76 -10.08
C ASP A 318 8.21 -23.06 -9.39
N PRO A 319 7.06 -22.97 -10.08
CA PRO A 319 5.76 -23.25 -9.48
C PRO A 319 5.65 -24.67 -8.89
N ILE A 320 6.34 -25.66 -9.47
CA ILE A 320 6.27 -27.06 -9.01
C ILE A 320 7.05 -27.21 -7.71
N LEU A 321 8.28 -26.68 -7.66
CA LEU A 321 9.09 -26.73 -6.45
C LEU A 321 8.49 -25.85 -5.33
N ASN A 322 7.88 -24.73 -5.68
CA ASN A 322 7.20 -23.90 -4.69
C ASN A 322 5.97 -24.63 -4.12
N GLU A 323 5.18 -25.27 -4.97
CA GLU A 323 4.02 -26.07 -4.52
C GLU A 323 4.45 -27.17 -3.54
N ASP A 324 5.51 -27.91 -3.86
CA ASP A 324 6.07 -28.94 -2.97
C ASP A 324 6.51 -28.35 -1.62
N PHE A 325 7.23 -27.23 -1.64
CA PHE A 325 7.65 -26.51 -0.43
C PHE A 325 6.45 -26.07 0.43
N GLN A 326 5.39 -25.57 -0.19
CA GLN A 326 4.20 -25.09 0.52
C GLN A 326 3.43 -26.25 1.16
N LYS A 327 3.26 -27.38 0.45
CA LYS A 327 2.65 -28.60 1.00
C LYS A 327 3.43 -29.15 2.20
N GLU A 328 4.76 -29.09 2.13
CA GLU A 328 5.60 -29.50 3.26
C GLU A 328 5.47 -28.53 4.45
N CYS A 329 5.35 -27.23 4.20
CA CYS A 329 5.05 -26.26 5.25
C CYS A 329 3.70 -26.54 5.92
N ASP A 330 2.67 -26.88 5.14
CA ASP A 330 1.35 -27.25 5.67
C ASP A 330 1.43 -28.55 6.50
N ARG A 331 2.17 -29.56 6.02
CA ARG A 331 2.38 -30.83 6.74
C ARG A 331 3.08 -30.62 8.10
N LEU A 332 4.01 -29.66 8.17
CA LEU A 332 4.73 -29.29 9.38
C LEU A 332 3.98 -28.26 10.24
N ALA A 333 2.75 -27.90 9.87
CA ALA A 333 1.91 -26.89 10.54
C ALA A 333 2.65 -25.55 10.76
N ILE A 334 3.40 -25.11 9.74
CA ILE A 334 4.12 -23.83 9.79
C ILE A 334 3.12 -22.70 9.55
N ASP A 335 2.95 -21.82 10.53
CA ASP A 335 2.07 -20.66 10.42
C ASP A 335 2.44 -19.72 9.26
N GLY A 336 1.45 -18.95 8.81
CA GLY A 336 1.60 -17.94 7.76
C GLY A 336 1.12 -18.38 6.39
N SER A 337 0.71 -17.42 5.59
CA SER A 337 0.31 -17.60 4.20
C SER A 337 1.49 -17.97 3.30
N ARG A 338 1.20 -18.51 2.10
CA ARG A 338 2.24 -18.89 1.12
C ARG A 338 3.22 -17.76 0.80
N PRO A 339 2.76 -16.50 0.58
CA PRO A 339 3.67 -15.37 0.36
C PRO A 339 4.54 -15.05 1.57
N GLU A 340 4.01 -15.16 2.79
CA GLU A 340 4.77 -14.92 4.03
C GLU A 340 5.87 -15.97 4.21
N ARG A 341 5.57 -17.24 3.96
CA ARG A 341 6.54 -18.35 3.99
C ARG A 341 7.64 -18.15 2.95
N ASN A 342 7.30 -17.81 1.70
CA ASN A 342 8.27 -17.52 0.65
C ASN A 342 9.17 -16.31 0.98
N ARG A 343 8.58 -15.23 1.52
CA ARG A 343 9.33 -14.05 1.99
C ARG A 343 10.28 -14.40 3.13
N LEU A 344 9.83 -15.19 4.09
CA LEU A 344 10.64 -15.67 5.20
C LEU A 344 11.79 -16.54 4.69
N LEU A 345 11.54 -17.43 3.74
CA LEU A 345 12.58 -18.25 3.12
C LEU A 345 13.67 -17.39 2.43
N PHE A 346 13.29 -16.33 1.71
CA PHE A 346 14.26 -15.36 1.17
C PHE A 346 15.07 -14.66 2.27
N ARG A 347 14.46 -14.31 3.40
CA ARG A 347 15.16 -13.71 4.55
C ARG A 347 16.15 -14.68 5.18
N ILE A 348 15.73 -15.93 5.43
CA ILE A 348 16.59 -17.01 5.96
C ILE A 348 17.81 -17.20 5.06
N ARG A 349 17.62 -17.21 3.73
CA ARG A 349 18.74 -17.22 2.78
C ARG A 349 19.64 -15.99 2.92
N LYS A 350 19.07 -14.77 2.86
CA LYS A 350 19.84 -13.51 2.93
C LYS A 350 20.62 -13.36 4.23
N ALA A 351 20.11 -13.90 5.35
CA ALA A 351 20.78 -13.93 6.65
C ALA A 351 21.82 -15.07 6.78
N GLY A 352 21.96 -15.93 5.77
CA GLY A 352 22.89 -17.05 5.75
C GLY A 352 22.51 -18.20 6.69
N HIS A 353 21.24 -18.28 7.13
CA HIS A 353 20.79 -19.30 8.08
C HIS A 353 20.80 -20.70 7.44
N LEU A 354 20.46 -20.82 6.15
CA LEU A 354 20.55 -22.10 5.42
C LEU A 354 21.96 -22.68 5.45
N LYS A 355 22.97 -21.84 5.17
CA LYS A 355 24.37 -22.25 5.19
C LYS A 355 24.83 -22.65 6.60
N ARG A 356 24.40 -21.91 7.63
CA ARG A 356 24.69 -22.23 9.04
C ARG A 356 24.04 -23.53 9.50
N ALA A 357 22.86 -23.84 8.97
CA ALA A 357 22.15 -25.10 9.21
C ALA A 357 22.70 -26.28 8.38
N GLY A 358 23.80 -26.10 7.63
CA GLY A 358 24.39 -27.17 6.82
C GLY A 358 23.60 -27.52 5.55
N ILE A 359 22.58 -26.75 5.19
CA ILE A 359 21.80 -26.98 3.97
C ILE A 359 22.60 -26.49 2.76
N LEU A 360 23.02 -27.45 1.92
CA LEU A 360 23.78 -27.18 0.70
C LEU A 360 22.84 -27.10 -0.50
N THR A 361 22.85 -25.95 -1.19
CA THR A 361 22.16 -25.76 -2.47
C THR A 361 23.17 -25.89 -3.61
N SER A 362 23.61 -27.11 -3.89
CA SER A 362 24.67 -27.41 -4.88
C SER A 362 24.15 -27.54 -6.31
N THR A 363 22.85 -27.65 -6.51
CA THR A 363 22.27 -27.89 -7.84
C THR A 363 22.15 -26.56 -8.58
N GLU A 364 22.95 -26.40 -9.63
CA GLU A 364 22.91 -25.23 -10.48
C GLU A 364 21.63 -25.22 -11.34
N THR A 365 21.02 -24.04 -11.47
CA THR A 365 19.91 -23.84 -12.40
C THR A 365 20.45 -23.31 -13.72
N LEU A 366 20.73 -24.22 -14.64
CA LEU A 366 21.30 -23.92 -15.94
C LEU A 366 20.19 -23.68 -16.98
N ILE A 367 19.95 -22.41 -17.28
CA ILE A 367 19.30 -22.00 -18.55
C ILE A 367 20.31 -21.13 -19.30
N PRO A 368 20.94 -21.63 -20.37
CA PRO A 368 21.83 -20.86 -21.23
C PRO A 368 21.20 -19.56 -21.73
N TRP A 369 22.01 -18.55 -22.00
CA TRP A 369 21.50 -17.28 -22.56
C TRP A 369 20.86 -17.43 -23.94
N GLY A 370 21.33 -18.40 -24.74
CA GLY A 370 20.71 -18.73 -26.03
C GLY A 370 19.25 -19.13 -25.84
N ASP A 371 18.97 -19.95 -24.84
CA ASP A 371 17.64 -20.49 -24.55
C ASP A 371 16.72 -19.45 -23.91
N LEU A 372 17.27 -18.47 -23.19
CA LEU A 372 16.52 -17.31 -22.70
C LEU A 372 16.16 -16.32 -23.80
N SER A 373 16.99 -16.23 -24.85
CA SER A 373 16.86 -15.22 -25.89
C SER A 373 15.42 -15.17 -26.44
N PRO A 374 14.75 -16.27 -26.83
CA PRO A 374 13.39 -16.21 -27.37
C PRO A 374 12.34 -15.47 -26.53
N PHE A 375 12.48 -15.36 -25.20
CA PHE A 375 11.43 -14.81 -24.33
C PHE A 375 11.90 -13.79 -23.28
N ILE A 376 13.20 -13.58 -23.09
CA ILE A 376 13.71 -12.75 -21.97
C ILE A 376 13.18 -11.30 -21.97
N PHE A 377 12.91 -10.73 -23.15
CA PHE A 377 12.28 -9.41 -23.27
C PHE A 377 10.86 -9.39 -22.69
N ALA A 378 10.11 -10.49 -22.84
CA ALA A 378 8.76 -10.61 -22.30
C ALA A 378 8.80 -10.70 -20.78
N SER A 379 9.78 -11.42 -20.22
CA SER A 379 10.05 -11.42 -18.78
C SER A 379 10.36 -10.02 -18.25
N GLU A 380 11.17 -9.25 -18.97
CA GLU A 380 11.50 -7.86 -18.60
C GLU A 380 10.27 -6.95 -18.61
N ILE A 381 9.48 -7.00 -19.68
CA ILE A 381 8.25 -6.21 -19.84
C ILE A 381 7.23 -6.58 -18.75
N ALA A 382 7.04 -7.87 -18.49
CA ALA A 382 6.15 -8.35 -17.43
C ALA A 382 6.60 -7.85 -16.06
N TRP A 383 7.90 -7.95 -15.77
CA TRP A 383 8.48 -7.46 -14.53
C TRP A 383 8.24 -5.95 -14.37
N ARG A 384 8.55 -5.16 -15.40
CA ARG A 384 8.33 -3.70 -15.38
C ARG A 384 6.87 -3.33 -15.17
N LYS A 385 5.95 -3.94 -15.92
CA LYS A 385 4.51 -3.62 -15.84
C LYS A 385 3.91 -3.92 -14.47
N ILE A 386 4.31 -5.02 -13.84
CA ILE A 386 3.82 -5.39 -12.50
C ILE A 386 4.48 -4.51 -11.43
N SER A 387 5.79 -4.27 -11.53
CA SER A 387 6.49 -3.38 -10.60
C SER A 387 5.89 -1.98 -10.62
N ASP A 388 5.54 -1.45 -11.79
CA ASP A 388 4.93 -0.11 -11.89
C ASP A 388 3.50 -0.07 -11.37
N ARG A 389 2.74 -1.15 -11.56
CA ARG A 389 1.34 -1.23 -11.13
C ARG A 389 1.20 -1.40 -9.62
N PHE A 390 2.04 -2.24 -9.02
CA PHE A 390 1.91 -2.64 -7.62
C PHE A 390 3.08 -2.19 -6.74
N VAL A 391 4.09 -1.52 -7.30
CA VAL A 391 5.29 -1.05 -6.58
C VAL A 391 6.06 -2.19 -5.90
N LEU A 392 6.09 -3.36 -6.55
CA LEU A 392 6.73 -4.57 -6.03
C LEU A 392 8.11 -4.82 -6.64
N SER A 393 9.02 -5.36 -5.84
CA SER A 393 10.27 -5.95 -6.30
C SER A 393 10.06 -7.32 -6.96
N LEU A 394 11.04 -7.80 -7.73
CA LEU A 394 10.96 -9.14 -8.31
C LEU A 394 10.81 -10.25 -7.27
N ASP A 395 11.48 -10.14 -6.11
CA ASP A 395 11.35 -11.13 -5.04
C ASP A 395 9.89 -11.18 -4.55
N GLU A 396 9.23 -10.04 -4.40
CA GLU A 396 7.84 -9.95 -3.91
C GLU A 396 6.84 -10.47 -4.95
N ILE A 397 7.06 -10.14 -6.23
CA ILE A 397 6.26 -10.66 -7.34
C ILE A 397 6.28 -12.19 -7.33
N LEU A 398 7.46 -12.79 -7.11
CA LEU A 398 7.63 -14.25 -7.15
C LEU A 398 7.19 -14.94 -5.86
N CYS A 399 7.07 -14.22 -4.74
CA CYS A 399 6.59 -14.81 -3.48
C CYS A 399 5.08 -15.07 -3.47
N ASP A 400 4.29 -14.25 -4.17
CA ASP A 400 2.82 -14.39 -4.23
C ASP A 400 2.39 -15.06 -5.54
N ASP A 401 1.80 -16.25 -5.44
CA ASP A 401 1.41 -17.05 -6.60
C ASP A 401 0.43 -16.34 -7.53
N ARG A 402 -0.44 -15.48 -6.99
CA ARG A 402 -1.44 -14.75 -7.79
C ARG A 402 -0.75 -13.68 -8.63
N ILE A 403 0.21 -12.99 -8.04
CA ILE A 403 0.99 -11.94 -8.73
C ILE A 403 1.98 -12.58 -9.71
N ALA A 404 2.65 -13.66 -9.30
CA ALA A 404 3.52 -14.44 -10.17
C ALA A 404 2.75 -15.02 -11.37
N LYS A 405 1.50 -15.44 -11.18
CA LYS A 405 0.63 -15.83 -12.28
C LYS A 405 0.31 -14.67 -13.23
N GLN A 406 0.00 -13.48 -12.71
CA GLN A 406 -0.19 -12.30 -13.57
C GLN A 406 1.08 -11.97 -14.35
N PHE A 407 2.25 -12.16 -13.73
CA PHE A 407 3.55 -12.00 -14.39
C PHE A 407 3.67 -12.96 -15.57
N ASP A 408 3.37 -14.24 -15.35
CA ASP A 408 3.42 -15.27 -16.39
C ASP A 408 2.44 -14.94 -17.53
N ASP A 409 1.21 -14.55 -17.20
CA ASP A 409 0.17 -14.23 -18.17
C ASP A 409 0.54 -13.01 -19.04
N ILE A 410 1.23 -12.01 -18.46
CA ILE A 410 1.74 -10.87 -19.23
C ILE A 410 2.90 -11.32 -20.13
N ALA A 411 3.86 -12.07 -19.61
CA ALA A 411 5.01 -12.53 -20.40
C ALA A 411 4.56 -13.41 -21.58
N ALA A 412 3.61 -14.31 -21.36
CA ALA A 412 3.05 -15.19 -22.38
C ALA A 412 2.35 -14.46 -23.52
N LYS A 413 1.76 -13.27 -23.27
CA LYS A 413 1.20 -12.42 -24.34
C LYS A 413 2.27 -11.92 -25.31
N PHE A 414 3.45 -11.56 -24.79
CA PHE A 414 4.54 -11.02 -25.60
C PHE A 414 5.39 -12.13 -26.26
N ALA A 415 5.56 -13.27 -25.59
CA ALA A 415 6.31 -14.40 -26.11
C ALA A 415 5.62 -15.72 -25.70
N PRO A 416 4.60 -16.21 -26.42
CA PRO A 416 3.89 -17.43 -26.06
C PRO A 416 4.76 -18.69 -26.26
N GLY A 417 4.39 -19.79 -25.60
CA GLY A 417 5.01 -21.10 -25.78
C GLY A 417 6.10 -21.46 -24.78
N PHE A 418 6.28 -20.67 -23.71
CA PHE A 418 7.21 -20.96 -22.63
C PHE A 418 6.48 -21.17 -21.31
N THR A 419 7.14 -21.86 -20.39
CA THR A 419 6.62 -22.21 -19.08
C THR A 419 6.70 -21.01 -18.11
N PRO A 420 5.84 -20.97 -17.08
CA PRO A 420 5.95 -20.00 -15.98
C PRO A 420 7.36 -19.92 -15.38
N PHE A 421 7.99 -21.07 -15.15
CA PHE A 421 9.34 -21.11 -14.61
C PHE A 421 10.35 -20.41 -15.53
N GLU A 422 10.29 -20.65 -16.84
CA GLU A 422 11.16 -19.99 -17.82
C GLU A 422 11.02 -18.47 -17.73
N TYR A 423 9.80 -17.93 -17.77
CA TYR A 423 9.59 -16.48 -17.69
C TYR A 423 10.16 -15.89 -16.38
N ARG A 424 9.83 -16.51 -15.24
CA ARG A 424 10.25 -16.05 -13.91
C ARG A 424 11.76 -16.11 -13.75
N TRP A 425 12.38 -17.18 -14.25
CA TRP A 425 13.84 -17.34 -14.24
C TRP A 425 14.55 -16.35 -15.17
N GLY A 426 13.93 -16.04 -16.32
CA GLY A 426 14.42 -14.99 -17.23
C GLY A 426 14.54 -13.63 -16.52
N ALA A 427 13.52 -13.23 -15.77
CA ALA A 427 13.57 -12.00 -14.96
C ALA A 427 14.63 -12.08 -13.85
N MET A 428 14.78 -13.24 -13.19
CA MET A 428 15.83 -13.42 -12.19
C MET A 428 17.24 -13.31 -12.77
N LYS A 429 17.47 -13.85 -13.97
CA LYS A 429 18.75 -13.69 -14.69
C LYS A 429 19.04 -12.22 -15.00
N LEU A 430 18.06 -11.48 -15.54
CA LEU A 430 18.19 -10.05 -15.79
C LEU A 430 18.59 -9.28 -14.54
N ARG A 431 17.93 -9.56 -13.40
CA ARG A 431 18.24 -8.93 -12.12
C ARG A 431 19.67 -9.22 -11.66
N LYS A 432 20.09 -10.50 -11.70
CA LYS A 432 21.43 -10.93 -11.26
C LYS A 432 22.54 -10.26 -12.08
N GLU A 433 22.27 -9.98 -13.35
CA GLU A 433 23.25 -9.46 -14.29
C GLU A 433 23.20 -7.94 -14.45
N GLY A 434 22.15 -7.28 -13.94
CA GLY A 434 21.96 -5.84 -14.12
C GLY A 434 23.06 -4.98 -13.51
N MET A 435 23.67 -5.40 -12.39
CA MET A 435 24.84 -4.69 -11.83
C MET A 435 26.06 -4.80 -12.76
N ASN A 436 26.37 -6.00 -13.24
CA ASN A 436 27.49 -6.24 -14.16
C ASN A 436 27.29 -5.48 -15.47
N ALA A 437 26.07 -5.50 -16.01
CA ALA A 437 25.70 -4.78 -17.22
C ALA A 437 26.01 -3.28 -17.12
N ARG A 438 25.63 -2.63 -16.02
CA ARG A 438 25.88 -1.20 -15.78
C ARG A 438 27.36 -0.87 -15.62
N ILE A 439 28.10 -1.70 -14.87
CA ILE A 439 29.55 -1.53 -14.70
C ILE A 439 30.26 -1.66 -16.05
N ARG A 440 29.88 -2.67 -16.84
CA ARG A 440 30.45 -2.90 -18.16
C ARG A 440 30.08 -1.78 -19.14
N ALA A 441 28.84 -1.29 -19.12
CA ALA A 441 28.37 -0.17 -19.93
C ALA A 441 29.18 1.11 -19.71
N LYS A 442 29.57 1.37 -18.45
CA LYS A 442 30.41 2.51 -18.08
C LYS A 442 31.86 2.32 -18.52
N ASN A 443 32.45 1.17 -18.20
CA ASN A 443 33.89 0.95 -18.35
C ASN A 443 34.32 0.64 -19.78
N PHE A 444 33.46 -0.01 -20.56
CA PHE A 444 33.79 -0.51 -21.91
C PHE A 444 33.00 0.20 -23.01
N ARG A 445 32.47 1.41 -22.74
CA ARG A 445 31.61 2.15 -23.67
C ARG A 445 32.16 2.27 -25.10
N LYS A 446 33.48 2.43 -25.25
CA LYS A 446 34.15 2.55 -26.57
C LYS A 446 34.18 1.21 -27.32
N GLU A 447 34.27 0.10 -26.60
CA GLU A 447 34.36 -1.27 -27.13
C GLU A 447 32.99 -1.88 -27.42
N LEU A 448 31.91 -1.30 -26.86
CA LEU A 448 30.55 -1.78 -27.15
C LEU A 448 30.07 -1.48 -28.57
N HIS A 449 30.80 -0.67 -29.35
CA HIS A 449 30.51 -0.32 -30.75
C HIS A 449 29.06 0.15 -31.02
N ILE A 450 28.35 0.63 -29.99
CA ILE A 450 26.97 1.07 -30.08
C ILE A 450 26.89 2.60 -30.21
N ARG A 451 26.09 3.05 -31.17
CA ARG A 451 25.71 4.46 -31.34
C ARG A 451 24.22 4.61 -31.04
N LYS A 452 23.77 5.86 -30.90
CA LYS A 452 22.34 6.15 -30.90
C LYS A 452 21.70 5.52 -32.14
N LEU A 453 20.62 4.77 -31.95
CA LEU A 453 19.77 4.24 -33.00
C LEU A 453 19.40 5.39 -33.97
N GLN A 454 19.65 5.17 -35.26
CA GLN A 454 19.36 6.12 -36.34
C GLN A 454 18.35 5.49 -37.31
N ALA A 455 17.49 6.33 -37.89
CA ALA A 455 16.39 5.98 -38.78
C ALA A 455 15.29 5.11 -38.14
N ALA A 456 14.08 5.62 -38.17
CA ALA A 456 12.88 4.90 -37.78
C ALA A 456 12.26 4.23 -39.00
N VAL A 457 11.79 3.00 -38.87
CA VAL A 457 10.93 2.35 -39.87
C VAL A 457 9.53 2.21 -39.27
N PRO A 458 8.50 2.84 -39.84
CA PRO A 458 7.12 2.62 -39.43
C PRO A 458 6.78 1.13 -39.50
N LEU A 459 6.08 0.58 -38.50
CA LEU A 459 5.78 -0.85 -38.46
C LEU A 459 5.05 -1.32 -39.73
N ARG A 460 4.17 -0.49 -40.30
CA ARG A 460 3.44 -0.79 -41.54
C ARG A 460 4.33 -0.96 -42.77
N GLU A 461 5.52 -0.38 -42.74
CA GLU A 461 6.51 -0.39 -43.83
C GLU A 461 7.66 -1.37 -43.53
N LEU A 462 7.65 -2.00 -42.35
CA LEU A 462 8.73 -2.88 -41.91
C LEU A 462 8.70 -4.23 -42.66
N ARG A 463 9.71 -4.44 -43.49
CA ARG A 463 9.98 -5.69 -44.22
C ARG A 463 10.85 -6.63 -43.38
N LEU A 464 10.25 -7.60 -42.70
CA LEU A 464 10.95 -8.48 -41.75
C LEU A 464 12.07 -9.33 -42.38
N ASP A 465 11.91 -9.69 -43.65
CA ASP A 465 12.88 -10.39 -44.49
C ASP A 465 14.15 -9.56 -44.77
N SER A 466 14.03 -8.23 -44.74
CA SER A 466 15.14 -7.31 -45.00
C SER A 466 15.98 -6.97 -43.77
N ILE A 467 15.57 -7.43 -42.59
CA ILE A 467 16.28 -7.17 -41.33
C ILE A 467 17.57 -8.01 -41.29
N PRO A 468 18.72 -7.42 -40.94
CA PRO A 468 19.99 -8.16 -40.86
C PRO A 468 19.89 -9.39 -39.95
N ALA A 469 20.33 -10.54 -40.47
CA ALA A 469 20.56 -11.75 -39.68
C ALA A 469 21.85 -11.57 -38.87
N GLY A 470 21.79 -11.83 -37.56
CA GLY A 470 22.92 -11.72 -36.64
C GLY A 470 22.74 -10.70 -35.52
N PRO A 471 23.82 -10.39 -34.77
CA PRO A 471 23.76 -9.55 -33.58
C PRO A 471 23.34 -8.11 -33.86
N GLY A 472 22.47 -7.57 -33.02
CA GLY A 472 21.99 -6.21 -33.16
C GLY A 472 21.34 -5.63 -31.92
N VAL A 473 21.08 -4.34 -32.00
CA VAL A 473 20.28 -3.58 -31.04
C VAL A 473 19.04 -3.04 -31.71
N TYR A 474 17.97 -2.88 -30.94
CA TYR A 474 16.72 -2.34 -31.43
C TYR A 474 15.98 -1.52 -30.38
N GLY A 475 15.08 -0.66 -30.85
CA GLY A 475 14.16 0.13 -30.05
C GLY A 475 12.79 0.15 -30.72
N ILE A 476 11.75 0.14 -29.90
CA ILE A 476 10.34 0.24 -30.33
C ILE A 476 9.77 1.48 -29.66
N ALA A 477 9.18 2.38 -30.45
CA ALA A 477 8.64 3.64 -29.96
C ALA A 477 7.26 3.93 -30.55
N ILE A 478 6.48 4.72 -29.83
CA ILE A 478 5.26 5.34 -30.37
C ILE A 478 5.67 6.49 -31.29
N SER A 479 5.12 6.52 -32.50
CA SER A 479 5.38 7.57 -33.50
C SER A 479 4.97 8.95 -33.00
N GLY A 480 5.72 9.98 -33.37
CA GLY A 480 5.41 11.38 -33.08
C GLY A 480 6.60 12.32 -33.24
N LEU A 481 6.37 13.63 -33.09
CA LEU A 481 7.41 14.68 -33.17
C LEU A 481 8.61 14.42 -32.24
N ARG A 482 8.36 13.75 -31.11
CA ARG A 482 9.38 13.18 -30.22
C ARG A 482 8.98 11.74 -29.89
N PRO A 483 9.63 10.73 -30.51
CA PRO A 483 9.28 9.33 -30.31
C PRO A 483 9.37 8.95 -28.83
N LYS A 484 8.30 8.34 -28.30
CA LYS A 484 8.30 7.81 -26.93
C LYS A 484 8.67 6.34 -26.97
N PHE A 485 9.89 6.01 -26.54
CA PHE A 485 10.36 4.62 -26.53
C PHE A 485 9.56 3.78 -25.54
N LEU A 486 9.05 2.66 -26.02
CA LEU A 486 8.40 1.63 -25.22
C LEU A 486 9.45 0.66 -24.71
N TYR A 487 10.34 0.17 -25.59
CA TYR A 487 11.32 -0.85 -25.24
C TYR A 487 12.59 -0.70 -26.08
N ALA A 488 13.75 -1.02 -25.50
CA ALA A 488 15.01 -1.11 -26.23
C ALA A 488 15.88 -2.25 -25.66
N ALA A 489 16.55 -3.00 -26.54
CA ALA A 489 17.39 -4.13 -26.12
C ALA A 489 18.45 -4.49 -27.16
N GLU A 490 19.33 -5.42 -26.79
CA GLU A 490 20.22 -6.13 -27.70
C GLU A 490 19.79 -7.58 -27.87
N THR A 491 20.23 -8.21 -28.96
CA THR A 491 19.94 -9.60 -29.28
C THR A 491 21.03 -10.18 -30.16
N SER A 492 21.32 -11.47 -30.02
CA SER A 492 22.26 -12.18 -30.89
C SER A 492 21.69 -12.47 -32.27
N GLN A 493 20.36 -12.44 -32.41
CA GLN A 493 19.62 -12.66 -33.66
C GLN A 493 18.57 -11.56 -33.80
N LEU A 494 18.89 -10.51 -34.56
CA LEU A 494 18.05 -9.32 -34.72
C LEU A 494 16.80 -9.61 -35.55
N GLN A 495 16.96 -10.27 -36.70
CA GLN A 495 15.85 -10.68 -37.56
C GLN A 495 14.84 -11.56 -36.81
N ASP A 496 15.30 -12.65 -36.17
CA ASP A 496 14.44 -13.55 -35.40
C ASP A 496 13.69 -12.82 -34.28
N ARG A 497 14.34 -11.86 -33.62
CA ARG A 497 13.72 -11.04 -32.57
C ARG A 497 12.56 -10.21 -33.10
N LEU A 498 12.77 -9.49 -34.20
CA LEU A 498 11.76 -8.62 -34.78
C LEU A 498 10.63 -9.43 -35.44
N ILE A 499 10.93 -10.61 -35.99
CA ILE A 499 9.91 -11.60 -36.40
C ILE A 499 9.07 -12.05 -35.21
N ARG A 500 9.64 -12.29 -34.03
CA ARG A 500 8.83 -12.65 -32.85
C ARG A 500 7.94 -11.53 -32.35
N HIS A 501 8.38 -10.27 -32.45
CA HIS A 501 7.55 -9.12 -32.07
C HIS A 501 6.41 -8.86 -33.04
N PHE A 502 6.63 -9.08 -34.34
CA PHE A 502 5.77 -8.55 -35.39
C PHE A 502 5.38 -9.56 -36.47
N GLY A 503 5.69 -10.85 -36.31
CA GLY A 503 5.43 -11.89 -37.29
C GLY A 503 3.96 -12.30 -37.36
N SER A 504 3.21 -12.18 -36.25
CA SER A 504 1.77 -12.41 -36.21
C SER A 504 1.00 -11.17 -35.76
N ASP A 505 -0.26 -11.08 -36.17
CA ASP A 505 -1.17 -9.99 -35.76
C ASP A 505 -1.39 -9.94 -34.26
N LEU A 506 -1.41 -11.10 -33.61
CA LEU A 506 -1.52 -11.19 -32.15
C LEU A 506 -0.34 -10.47 -31.47
N GLN A 507 0.90 -10.74 -31.90
CA GLN A 507 2.08 -10.10 -31.31
C GLN A 507 2.15 -8.61 -31.65
N ARG A 508 1.82 -8.22 -32.89
CA ARG A 508 1.71 -6.81 -33.30
C ARG A 508 0.75 -6.04 -32.39
N SER A 509 -0.42 -6.62 -32.09
CA SER A 509 -1.44 -5.98 -31.24
C SER A 509 -0.93 -5.69 -29.82
N GLN A 510 -0.07 -6.54 -29.26
CA GLN A 510 0.51 -6.33 -27.92
C GLN A 510 1.43 -5.10 -27.87
N TRP A 511 2.15 -4.84 -28.96
CA TRP A 511 3.03 -3.69 -29.10
C TRP A 511 2.27 -2.40 -29.42
N LEU A 512 1.20 -2.49 -30.22
CA LEU A 512 0.36 -1.34 -30.53
C LEU A 512 -0.37 -0.82 -29.28
N ALA A 513 -0.90 -1.71 -28.43
CA ALA A 513 -1.53 -1.33 -27.15
C ALA A 513 -2.56 -0.17 -27.28
N GLY A 514 -3.31 -0.12 -28.39
CA GLY A 514 -4.28 0.94 -28.68
C GLY A 514 -3.70 2.25 -29.25
N GLN A 515 -2.40 2.31 -29.52
CA GLN A 515 -1.73 3.43 -30.19
C GLN A 515 -1.88 3.33 -31.71
N PRO A 516 -1.99 4.49 -32.41
CA PRO A 516 -2.27 4.51 -33.84
C PRO A 516 -1.07 4.05 -34.71
N GLU A 517 0.16 4.30 -34.26
CA GLU A 517 1.36 3.97 -35.05
C GLU A 517 2.59 3.75 -34.14
N ILE A 518 3.39 2.74 -34.47
CA ILE A 518 4.69 2.47 -33.82
C ILE A 518 5.80 2.43 -34.85
N GLU A 519 6.98 2.84 -34.41
CA GLU A 519 8.23 2.87 -35.17
C GLU A 519 9.25 1.90 -34.57
N VAL A 520 9.99 1.24 -35.44
CA VAL A 520 11.06 0.33 -35.09
C VAL A 520 12.39 0.93 -35.50
N PHE A 521 13.31 0.97 -34.56
CA PHE A 521 14.69 1.41 -34.72
C PHE A 521 15.59 0.21 -34.56
N PHE A 522 16.59 0.02 -35.42
CA PHE A 522 17.55 -1.08 -35.24
C PHE A 522 18.91 -0.79 -35.85
N GLY A 523 19.93 -1.51 -35.39
CA GLY A 523 21.29 -1.45 -35.91
C GLY A 523 22.07 -2.70 -35.58
N THR A 524 23.04 -3.07 -36.42
CA THR A 524 23.89 -4.23 -36.20
C THR A 524 25.03 -3.92 -35.24
N VAL A 525 25.49 -4.94 -34.52
CA VAL A 525 26.70 -4.87 -33.68
C VAL A 525 27.62 -6.05 -33.99
N PRO A 526 28.94 -5.96 -33.74
CA PRO A 526 29.87 -7.01 -34.14
C PRO A 526 29.65 -8.35 -33.44
N THR A 527 29.28 -8.33 -32.15
CA THR A 527 29.10 -9.54 -31.33
C THR A 527 28.27 -9.28 -30.06
N ILE A 528 27.62 -10.30 -29.51
CA ILE A 528 27.13 -10.30 -28.12
C ILE A 528 28.12 -11.14 -27.31
N ASP A 529 29.15 -10.49 -26.78
CA ASP A 529 30.22 -11.09 -25.98
C ASP A 529 29.84 -11.14 -24.48
N ASP A 530 30.83 -11.23 -23.60
CA ASP A 530 30.62 -11.24 -22.15
C ASP A 530 30.03 -9.93 -21.61
N HIS A 531 29.97 -8.85 -22.40
CA HIS A 531 29.31 -7.60 -22.05
C HIS A 531 27.79 -7.63 -22.29
N ARG A 532 27.16 -8.79 -22.09
CA ARG A 532 25.71 -8.95 -22.15
C ARG A 532 24.99 -7.89 -21.33
N LEU A 533 23.95 -7.34 -21.91
CA LEU A 533 23.10 -6.26 -21.41
C LEU A 533 23.82 -4.90 -21.24
N ALA A 534 25.12 -4.79 -21.49
CA ALA A 534 25.83 -3.52 -21.36
C ALA A 534 25.38 -2.51 -22.44
N ARG A 535 25.11 -2.98 -23.66
CA ARG A 535 24.53 -2.14 -24.71
C ARG A 535 23.11 -1.73 -24.38
N GLN A 536 22.31 -2.68 -23.91
CA GLN A 536 20.95 -2.41 -23.45
C GLN A 536 20.97 -1.32 -22.36
N SER A 537 21.86 -1.40 -21.38
CA SER A 537 22.04 -0.37 -20.35
C SER A 537 22.26 1.04 -20.91
N LEU A 538 23.07 1.18 -21.97
CA LEU A 538 23.28 2.46 -22.66
C LEU A 538 22.05 2.94 -23.43
N LEU A 539 21.34 2.03 -24.10
CA LEU A 539 20.08 2.36 -24.80
C LEU A 539 19.05 2.91 -23.81
N LEU A 540 18.92 2.27 -22.65
CA LEU A 540 18.03 2.70 -21.59
C LEU A 540 18.37 4.13 -21.15
N LYS A 541 19.67 4.44 -20.95
CA LYS A 541 20.13 5.79 -20.60
C LYS A 541 19.81 6.84 -21.69
N TRP A 542 19.91 6.48 -22.96
CA TRP A 542 19.69 7.42 -24.06
C TRP A 542 18.23 7.66 -24.39
N TYR A 543 17.38 6.64 -24.22
CA TYR A 543 16.03 6.63 -24.75
C TYR A 543 14.94 6.57 -23.68
N ASN A 544 15.30 6.26 -22.43
CA ASN A 544 14.39 6.14 -21.30
C ASN A 544 13.10 5.35 -21.63
N PRO A 545 13.23 4.11 -22.13
CA PRO A 545 12.10 3.31 -22.57
C PRO A 545 11.16 2.95 -21.40
N ALA A 546 9.86 2.98 -21.64
CA ALA A 546 8.85 2.81 -20.59
C ALA A 546 8.76 1.39 -20.01
N TRP A 547 9.05 0.36 -20.81
CA TRP A 547 8.79 -1.06 -20.51
C TRP A 547 10.04 -1.88 -20.18
N ASN A 548 11.24 -1.28 -20.23
CA ASN A 548 12.43 -1.92 -19.71
C ASN A 548 12.52 -1.76 -18.19
N ILE A 549 13.26 -2.67 -17.53
CA ILE A 549 13.50 -2.55 -16.10
C ILE A 549 14.53 -1.46 -15.80
N VAL A 550 14.28 -0.73 -14.73
CA VAL A 550 15.13 0.37 -14.28
C VAL A 550 16.46 -0.15 -13.73
N ASP A 551 16.52 -1.39 -13.26
CA ASP A 551 17.74 -2.04 -12.74
C ASP A 551 18.90 -2.10 -13.76
N LEU A 552 18.60 -1.99 -15.05
CA LEU A 552 19.57 -1.93 -16.13
C LEU A 552 20.00 -0.50 -16.49
N LEU A 553 19.37 0.55 -15.97
CA LEU A 553 19.78 1.94 -16.22
C LEU A 553 21.12 2.23 -15.53
N SER A 554 22.15 2.51 -16.33
CA SER A 554 23.41 3.06 -15.81
C SER A 554 23.20 4.50 -15.35
N ALA A 555 23.66 4.85 -14.14
CA ALA A 555 23.70 6.23 -13.64
C ALA A 555 24.38 7.20 -14.63
#